data_AF-A0A2G5VRT6-F1
#
_entry.id   AF-A0A2G5VRT6-F1
#
_cell.length_a   1.000
_cell.length_b   1.000
_cell.length_c   1.000
_cell.angle_alpha   90.00
_cell.angle_beta   90.00
_cell.angle_gamma   90.00
#
_symmetry.space_group_name_H-M   'P 1'
#
loop_
_entity.id
_entity.type
_entity.pdbx_description
1 polymer ?
#
loop_
_entity_poly.entity_id
_entity_poly.type
_entity_poly.pdbx_seq_one_letter_code
_entity_poly.pdbx_strand_id
1 'polypeptide(L)'
;MRYRMFILILTLFLIDTNASDAEYKFVVVSGEPITLNASETVQVASFDECTDKCEQKTECVLAYQSNSSDPCYLFDWNSITQIIKSEAGGNGTTAFKVYTDQPACELNAAYLLNGKTYPMYPNDTTQDLWRIDTAEDGWTITYIDAKPTENLICGNFTHNRPYKDGCNPECLITMVQLLAIPGPLTDIHNDAPSNITNWNECLYYCHGNPSCLVVHFHPDLTPKCRWYSIDQIFFLNKTEASEMGGQHLALKLPLSNKSCSYTTEELTNDKYYYPGNRRILQFVYDSFFRIRTTPKYYKISYYVAENLNRYSWLAGCEAINRPSWLGTTDERSKNPMVCNRYKKANVTYAAAKEICQEWDGELATERFYGFFSHCLINGYSGDYSFMTVNDHQNNFYGAYGFSLTQTGIKVWVGLEKDNTTQKFKWVREDYIGTNGVRRNQCPYDKNAQLTMNSIPYTWDTNQPDMSPGNDCTYITIKSLDTFPGYGISTSRCDVATADGFACQTKPQKEKGIPKFSDIVKEYQG
;
A
#
# COMPACT_ATOMS: atom_id res chain seq x y z
N MET A 1 -77.72 -11.58 -6.97
CA MET A 1 -76.40 -12.12 -7.37
C MET A 1 -75.33 -11.27 -6.72
N ARG A 2 -74.34 -11.92 -6.09
CA ARG A 2 -73.33 -11.33 -5.21
C ARG A 2 -72.20 -10.64 -5.99
N TYR A 3 -71.72 -9.54 -5.43
CA TYR A 3 -70.51 -8.75 -5.66
C TYR A 3 -69.33 -9.45 -6.38
N ARG A 4 -68.61 -8.72 -7.25
CA ARG A 4 -67.37 -8.02 -6.86
C ARG A 4 -66.76 -7.18 -8.00
N MET A 5 -66.52 -5.93 -7.64
CA MET A 5 -65.58 -4.97 -8.22
C MET A 5 -64.17 -5.58 -8.28
N PHE A 6 -63.50 -5.48 -9.43
CA PHE A 6 -62.05 -5.61 -9.53
C PHE A 6 -61.54 -4.52 -10.48
N ILE A 7 -60.99 -3.47 -9.87
CA ILE A 7 -60.08 -2.52 -10.49
C ILE A 7 -58.81 -3.30 -10.79
N LEU A 8 -58.40 -3.40 -12.06
CA LEU A 8 -57.08 -3.88 -12.42
C LEU A 8 -56.22 -2.67 -12.78
N ILE A 9 -55.42 -2.29 -11.79
CA ILE A 9 -54.33 -1.32 -11.87
C ILE A 9 -53.31 -1.87 -12.86
N LEU A 10 -53.15 -1.22 -14.02
CA LEU A 10 -52.07 -1.46 -14.95
C LEU A 10 -50.84 -0.67 -14.47
N THR A 11 -50.16 -1.18 -13.43
CA THR A 11 -48.81 -0.73 -13.10
C THR A 11 -47.86 -1.26 -14.18
N LEU A 12 -47.45 -0.37 -15.08
CA LEU A 12 -46.20 -0.51 -15.82
C LEU A 12 -45.07 -0.63 -14.79
N PHE A 13 -44.67 -1.87 -14.48
CA PHE A 13 -43.35 -2.14 -13.95
C PHE A 13 -42.36 -1.90 -15.09
N LEU A 14 -41.81 -0.69 -15.16
CA LEU A 14 -40.50 -0.47 -15.75
C LEU A 14 -39.51 -1.23 -14.85
N ILE A 15 -39.24 -2.48 -15.21
CA ILE A 15 -38.07 -3.18 -14.73
C ILE A 15 -36.92 -2.58 -15.54
N ASP A 16 -36.24 -1.58 -14.99
CA ASP A 16 -34.90 -1.24 -15.43
C ASP A 16 -34.02 -2.44 -15.06
N THR A 17 -33.93 -3.41 -15.97
CA THR A 17 -32.84 -4.38 -15.93
C THR A 17 -31.58 -3.57 -16.20
N ASN A 18 -30.70 -3.45 -15.19
CA ASN A 18 -29.30 -3.06 -15.39
C ASN A 18 -28.66 -4.09 -16.33
N ALA A 19 -28.85 -3.92 -17.64
CA ALA A 19 -28.10 -4.64 -18.64
C ALA A 19 -26.69 -4.07 -18.61
N SER A 20 -25.71 -4.92 -18.28
CA SER A 20 -24.30 -4.59 -18.48
C SER A 20 -24.08 -4.30 -19.97
N ASP A 21 -23.52 -3.13 -20.31
CA ASP A 21 -23.14 -2.76 -21.69
C ASP A 21 -21.91 -3.56 -22.20
N ALA A 22 -21.38 -4.49 -21.40
CA ALA A 22 -20.28 -5.36 -21.80
C ALA A 22 -20.71 -6.37 -22.88
N GLU A 23 -19.86 -6.49 -23.89
CA GLU A 23 -20.02 -7.41 -25.02
C GLU A 23 -18.67 -8.04 -25.38
N TYR A 24 -18.69 -9.10 -26.18
CA TYR A 24 -17.45 -9.67 -26.71
C TYR A 24 -16.84 -8.74 -27.74
N LYS A 25 -15.55 -8.48 -27.60
CA LYS A 25 -14.73 -7.67 -28.50
C LYS A 25 -13.39 -8.36 -28.72
N PHE A 26 -12.64 -7.96 -29.74
CA PHE A 26 -11.34 -8.53 -30.03
C PHE A 26 -10.21 -7.54 -29.76
N VAL A 27 -9.28 -7.91 -28.88
CA VAL A 27 -8.03 -7.18 -28.69
C VAL A 27 -6.99 -7.77 -29.62
N VAL A 28 -6.55 -6.99 -30.59
CA VAL A 28 -5.59 -7.40 -31.61
C VAL A 28 -4.18 -7.02 -31.20
N VAL A 29 -3.25 -7.98 -31.28
CA VAL A 29 -1.83 -7.82 -30.98
C VAL A 29 -0.95 -8.51 -32.03
N SER A 30 0.32 -8.11 -32.11
CA SER A 30 1.32 -8.78 -32.93
C SER A 30 1.95 -9.93 -32.16
N GLY A 31 1.73 -11.15 -32.64
CA GLY A 31 2.23 -12.37 -32.00
C GLY A 31 1.66 -13.65 -32.59
N GLU A 32 2.26 -14.77 -32.20
CA GLU A 32 2.03 -16.09 -32.75
C GLU A 32 1.74 -17.14 -31.66
N PRO A 33 0.71 -17.98 -31.81
CA PRO A 33 0.51 -19.13 -30.93
C PRO A 33 1.69 -20.11 -30.99
N ILE A 34 2.12 -20.65 -29.85
CA ILE A 34 3.24 -21.61 -29.80
C ILE A 34 3.00 -22.89 -30.62
N THR A 35 1.74 -23.21 -30.92
CA THR A 35 1.35 -24.32 -31.78
C THR A 35 0.03 -24.02 -32.48
N LEU A 36 -0.13 -24.52 -33.71
CA LEU A 36 -1.37 -24.42 -34.50
C LEU A 36 -2.17 -25.73 -34.50
N ASN A 37 -1.67 -26.81 -33.88
CA ASN A 37 -2.26 -28.16 -34.01
C ASN A 37 -3.66 -28.30 -33.40
N ALA A 38 -4.02 -27.41 -32.47
CA ALA A 38 -5.31 -27.42 -31.77
C ALA A 38 -6.26 -26.31 -32.28
N SER A 39 -6.01 -25.82 -33.50
CA SER A 39 -6.81 -24.79 -34.14
C SER A 39 -7.66 -25.36 -35.27
N GLU A 40 -8.79 -24.70 -35.53
CA GLU A 40 -9.60 -24.89 -36.72
C GLU A 40 -9.13 -23.92 -37.81
N THR A 41 -8.84 -24.43 -39.01
CA THR A 41 -8.39 -23.62 -40.14
C THR A 41 -9.58 -23.17 -40.99
N VAL A 42 -9.76 -21.86 -41.15
CA VAL A 42 -10.80 -21.26 -42.00
C VAL A 42 -10.22 -20.32 -43.03
N GLN A 43 -10.77 -20.35 -44.25
CA GLN A 43 -10.40 -19.42 -45.31
C GLN A 43 -11.13 -18.09 -45.10
N VAL A 44 -10.42 -16.98 -45.18
CA VAL A 44 -10.94 -15.62 -44.97
C VAL A 44 -10.29 -14.65 -45.95
N ALA A 45 -11.00 -13.59 -46.31
CA ALA A 45 -10.49 -12.52 -47.15
C ALA A 45 -9.74 -11.44 -46.36
N SER A 46 -9.93 -11.39 -45.04
CA SER A 46 -9.30 -10.40 -44.15
C SER A 46 -9.20 -10.92 -42.71
N PHE A 47 -8.38 -10.24 -41.89
CA PHE A 47 -8.30 -10.55 -40.47
C PHE A 47 -9.56 -10.17 -39.70
N ASP A 48 -10.30 -9.15 -40.15
CA ASP A 48 -11.60 -8.81 -39.56
C ASP A 48 -12.60 -9.97 -39.76
N GLU A 49 -12.62 -10.58 -40.95
CA GLU A 49 -13.44 -11.77 -41.20
C GLU A 49 -12.97 -12.97 -40.34
N CYS A 50 -11.68 -13.04 -39.99
CA CYS A 50 -11.14 -14.05 -39.07
C CYS A 50 -11.72 -13.87 -37.66
N THR A 51 -11.75 -12.63 -37.15
CA THR A 51 -12.37 -12.34 -35.84
C THR A 51 -13.88 -12.52 -35.86
N ASP A 52 -14.57 -12.17 -36.94
CA ASP A 52 -16.02 -12.38 -37.09
C ASP A 52 -16.39 -13.88 -37.02
N LYS A 53 -15.58 -14.75 -37.64
CA LYS A 53 -15.78 -16.21 -37.56
C LYS A 53 -15.54 -16.74 -36.16
N CYS A 54 -14.56 -16.19 -35.44
CA CYS A 54 -14.35 -16.53 -34.03
C CYS A 54 -15.49 -16.01 -33.15
N GLU A 55 -16.08 -14.86 -33.46
CA GLU A 55 -17.19 -14.31 -32.68
C GLU A 55 -18.43 -15.20 -32.75
N GLN A 56 -18.74 -15.70 -33.96
CA GLN A 56 -19.87 -16.58 -34.24
C GLN A 56 -19.79 -17.93 -33.51
N LYS A 57 -18.59 -18.33 -33.08
CA LYS A 57 -18.33 -19.56 -32.34
C LYS A 57 -18.15 -19.23 -30.87
N THR A 58 -19.07 -19.68 -30.02
CA THR A 58 -19.04 -19.37 -28.59
C THR A 58 -17.70 -19.77 -27.98
N GLU A 59 -17.29 -21.02 -28.22
CA GLU A 59 -16.08 -21.64 -27.70
C GLU A 59 -14.77 -21.06 -28.25
N CYS A 60 -14.79 -20.27 -29.33
CA CYS A 60 -13.59 -19.65 -29.87
C CYS A 60 -13.16 -18.48 -28.99
N VAL A 61 -11.94 -18.56 -28.48
CA VAL A 61 -11.35 -17.56 -27.57
C VAL A 61 -10.26 -16.73 -28.26
N LEU A 62 -9.67 -17.26 -29.34
CA LEU A 62 -8.54 -16.63 -29.99
C LEU A 62 -8.55 -16.89 -31.50
N ALA A 63 -8.19 -15.87 -32.27
CA ALA A 63 -8.03 -15.97 -33.71
C ALA A 63 -6.61 -15.53 -34.10
N TYR A 64 -5.99 -16.23 -35.05
CA TYR A 64 -4.62 -15.96 -35.50
C TYR A 64 -4.52 -16.02 -37.02
N GLN A 65 -3.71 -15.12 -37.58
CA GLN A 65 -3.34 -15.15 -38.98
C GLN A 65 -1.89 -14.69 -39.15
N SER A 66 -1.06 -15.51 -39.81
CA SER A 66 0.36 -15.20 -40.05
C SER A 66 0.51 -14.01 -41.01
N ASN A 67 -0.26 -13.99 -42.09
CA ASN A 67 -0.36 -12.87 -43.03
C ASN A 67 -1.69 -12.90 -43.79
N SER A 68 -2.03 -11.84 -44.53
CA SER A 68 -3.32 -11.72 -45.23
C SER A 68 -3.61 -12.77 -46.30
N SER A 69 -2.59 -13.54 -46.73
CA SER A 69 -2.74 -14.62 -47.72
C SER A 69 -2.85 -16.02 -47.08
N ASP A 70 -2.56 -16.13 -45.78
CA ASP A 70 -2.62 -17.38 -45.04
C ASP A 70 -4.05 -17.62 -44.51
N PRO A 71 -4.43 -18.89 -44.27
CA PRO A 71 -5.69 -19.16 -43.61
C PRO A 71 -5.73 -18.59 -42.19
N CYS A 72 -6.93 -18.32 -41.72
CA CYS A 72 -7.20 -17.96 -40.33
C CYS A 72 -7.26 -19.23 -39.46
N TYR A 73 -6.65 -19.16 -38.28
CA TYR A 73 -6.62 -20.23 -37.30
C TYR A 73 -7.45 -19.81 -36.08
N LEU A 74 -8.50 -20.56 -35.79
CA LEU A 74 -9.41 -20.32 -34.68
C LEU A 74 -9.09 -21.29 -33.55
N PHE A 75 -8.95 -20.77 -32.34
CA PHE A 75 -8.61 -21.55 -31.16
C PHE A 75 -9.78 -21.55 -30.18
N ASP A 76 -10.27 -22.75 -29.90
CA ASP A 76 -11.28 -22.96 -28.90
C ASP A 76 -10.68 -22.89 -27.49
N TRP A 77 -11.56 -22.70 -26.51
CA TRP A 77 -11.17 -22.72 -25.11
C TRP A 77 -10.48 -24.03 -24.74
N ASN A 78 -9.43 -23.90 -23.93
CA ASN A 78 -8.52 -24.98 -23.54
C ASN A 78 -7.71 -25.61 -24.68
N SER A 79 -7.60 -24.94 -25.84
CA SER A 79 -6.80 -25.43 -26.98
C SER A 79 -5.41 -24.78 -27.10
N ILE A 80 -5.18 -23.63 -26.48
CA ILE A 80 -3.90 -22.89 -26.55
C ILE A 80 -3.53 -22.24 -25.22
N THR A 81 -2.27 -22.31 -24.81
CA THR A 81 -1.82 -21.78 -23.51
C THR A 81 -0.80 -20.67 -23.61
N GLN A 82 -0.22 -20.41 -24.79
CA GLN A 82 0.88 -19.45 -24.92
C GLN A 82 0.95 -18.82 -26.30
N ILE A 83 1.11 -17.49 -26.32
CA ILE A 83 1.31 -16.65 -27.50
C ILE A 83 2.65 -15.93 -27.37
N ILE A 84 3.49 -16.01 -28.39
CA ILE A 84 4.81 -15.38 -28.46
C ILE A 84 4.65 -14.03 -29.15
N LYS A 85 5.03 -12.94 -28.50
CA LYS A 85 4.95 -11.59 -29.10
C LYS A 85 5.97 -11.45 -30.22
N SER A 86 5.73 -10.53 -31.16
CA SER A 86 6.63 -10.36 -32.30
C SER A 86 8.06 -9.94 -31.93
N GLU A 87 8.23 -9.19 -30.84
CA GLU A 87 9.55 -8.80 -30.31
C GLU A 87 10.37 -9.99 -29.82
N ALA A 88 9.70 -11.07 -29.41
CA ALA A 88 10.31 -12.32 -28.93
C ALA A 88 10.44 -13.38 -30.05
N GLY A 89 10.12 -13.01 -31.30
CA GLY A 89 10.27 -13.86 -32.48
C GLY A 89 8.97 -14.47 -33.02
N GLY A 90 7.80 -14.14 -32.47
CA GLY A 90 6.51 -14.56 -33.03
C GLY A 90 6.16 -13.82 -34.34
N ASN A 91 5.53 -14.50 -35.30
CA ASN A 91 5.13 -13.89 -36.56
C ASN A 91 3.59 -13.77 -36.69
N GLY A 92 3.10 -12.67 -37.27
CA GLY A 92 1.68 -12.50 -37.56
C GLY A 92 0.86 -11.76 -36.51
N THR A 93 -0.46 -11.92 -36.62
CA THR A 93 -1.45 -11.16 -35.85
C THR A 93 -2.36 -12.10 -35.08
N THR A 94 -2.53 -11.84 -33.79
CA THR A 94 -3.38 -12.60 -32.87
C THR A 94 -4.47 -11.69 -32.30
N ALA A 95 -5.69 -12.18 -32.21
CA ALA A 95 -6.83 -11.49 -31.62
C ALA A 95 -7.40 -12.30 -30.45
N PHE A 96 -7.43 -11.70 -29.26
CA PHE A 96 -8.03 -12.28 -28.07
C PHE A 96 -9.47 -11.82 -27.92
N LYS A 97 -10.41 -12.76 -27.74
CA LYS A 97 -11.82 -12.45 -27.47
C LYS A 97 -12.00 -12.03 -26.01
N VAL A 98 -12.33 -10.78 -25.75
CA VAL A 98 -12.50 -10.25 -24.39
C VAL A 98 -13.93 -9.79 -24.17
N TYR A 99 -14.47 -10.00 -22.98
CA TYR A 99 -15.79 -9.49 -22.59
C TYR A 99 -15.61 -8.15 -21.87
N THR A 100 -15.96 -7.03 -22.51
CA THR A 100 -15.67 -5.68 -22.01
C THR A 100 -16.69 -4.64 -22.47
N ASP A 101 -16.89 -3.63 -21.62
CA ASP A 101 -17.65 -2.40 -21.84
C ASP A 101 -16.84 -1.30 -22.56
N GLN A 102 -15.51 -1.46 -22.71
CA GLN A 102 -14.69 -0.49 -23.45
C GLN A 102 -15.18 -0.37 -24.90
N PRO A 103 -15.28 0.84 -25.47
CA PRO A 103 -15.69 1.00 -26.85
C PRO A 103 -14.63 0.36 -27.77
N ALA A 104 -15.06 -0.28 -28.85
CA ALA A 104 -14.16 -1.05 -29.73
C ALA A 104 -13.00 -0.23 -30.29
N CYS A 105 -13.18 1.09 -30.45
CA CYS A 105 -12.15 2.01 -30.95
C CYS A 105 -11.12 2.45 -29.90
N GLU A 106 -11.33 2.14 -28.61
CA GLU A 106 -10.47 2.59 -27.51
C GLU A 106 -10.04 1.41 -26.60
N LEU A 107 -9.99 0.19 -27.16
CA LEU A 107 -9.57 -0.99 -26.41
C LEU A 107 -8.12 -0.85 -25.90
N ASN A 108 -7.96 -0.85 -24.59
CA ASN A 108 -6.65 -0.81 -23.96
C ASN A 108 -6.08 -2.23 -23.84
N ALA A 109 -5.30 -2.64 -24.83
CA ALA A 109 -4.72 -3.99 -24.89
C ALA A 109 -3.83 -4.33 -23.69
N ALA A 110 -2.99 -3.39 -23.23
CA ALA A 110 -2.10 -3.59 -22.09
C ALA A 110 -2.87 -3.89 -20.80
N TYR A 111 -4.06 -3.29 -20.66
CA TYR A 111 -4.95 -3.53 -19.53
C TYR A 111 -5.77 -4.83 -19.69
N LEU A 112 -6.28 -5.10 -20.89
CA LEU A 112 -7.16 -6.24 -21.15
C LEU A 112 -6.39 -7.57 -21.17
N LEU A 113 -5.09 -7.58 -21.48
CA LEU A 113 -4.31 -8.80 -21.62
C LEU A 113 -3.34 -9.06 -20.45
N ASN A 114 -3.59 -8.45 -19.29
CA ASN A 114 -2.73 -8.60 -18.11
C ASN A 114 -3.52 -8.95 -16.83
N GLY A 115 -3.54 -10.23 -16.47
CA GLY A 115 -4.15 -10.73 -15.24
C GLY A 115 -5.67 -10.74 -15.25
N LYS A 116 -6.30 -10.46 -16.40
CA LYS A 116 -7.76 -10.38 -16.53
C LYS A 116 -8.35 -11.74 -16.89
N THR A 117 -9.46 -12.05 -16.24
CA THR A 117 -10.24 -13.28 -16.46
C THR A 117 -11.51 -12.94 -17.21
N TYR A 118 -11.76 -13.65 -18.29
CA TYR A 118 -12.91 -13.50 -19.16
C TYR A 118 -13.82 -14.70 -19.09
N PRO A 119 -15.14 -14.48 -19.14
CA PRO A 119 -16.10 -15.56 -19.14
C PRO A 119 -16.29 -16.12 -20.55
N MET A 120 -16.49 -17.44 -20.66
CA MET A 120 -16.91 -18.07 -21.91
C MET A 120 -18.35 -17.70 -22.28
N TYR A 121 -19.21 -17.55 -21.28
CA TYR A 121 -20.61 -17.16 -21.44
C TYR A 121 -20.84 -15.76 -20.88
N PRO A 122 -21.63 -14.90 -21.56
CA PRO A 122 -21.93 -13.55 -21.06
C PRO A 122 -22.42 -13.59 -19.61
N ASN A 123 -21.75 -12.80 -18.76
CA ASN A 123 -22.07 -12.64 -17.33
C ASN A 123 -21.86 -13.91 -16.45
N ASP A 124 -21.36 -15.03 -16.97
CA ASP A 124 -20.98 -16.18 -16.14
C ASP A 124 -19.57 -15.99 -15.58
N THR A 125 -19.47 -15.60 -14.32
CA THR A 125 -18.17 -15.36 -13.68
C THR A 125 -17.65 -16.56 -12.90
N THR A 126 -18.27 -17.73 -13.05
CA THR A 126 -18.04 -18.89 -12.17
C THR A 126 -17.50 -20.12 -12.87
N GLN A 127 -17.84 -20.33 -14.13
CA GLN A 127 -17.46 -21.53 -14.89
C GLN A 127 -16.80 -21.15 -16.22
N ASP A 128 -15.99 -22.06 -16.75
CA ASP A 128 -15.37 -21.98 -18.07
C ASP A 128 -14.71 -20.61 -18.34
N LEU A 129 -13.92 -20.14 -17.37
CA LEU A 129 -13.25 -18.86 -17.48
C LEU A 129 -11.86 -19.05 -18.07
N TRP A 130 -11.30 -17.97 -18.60
CA TRP A 130 -9.91 -17.98 -19.04
C TRP A 130 -9.22 -16.67 -18.68
N ARG A 131 -7.99 -16.76 -18.21
CA ARG A 131 -7.17 -15.63 -17.78
C ARG A 131 -6.03 -15.43 -18.77
N ILE A 132 -5.79 -14.19 -19.15
CA ILE A 132 -4.67 -13.79 -20.01
C ILE A 132 -3.69 -13.01 -19.14
N ASP A 133 -2.48 -13.52 -19.01
CA ASP A 133 -1.38 -12.91 -18.27
C ASP A 133 -0.29 -12.45 -19.24
N THR A 134 0.21 -11.23 -19.07
CA THR A 134 1.38 -10.77 -19.81
C THR A 134 2.63 -11.48 -19.25
N ALA A 135 3.49 -11.95 -20.14
CA ALA A 135 4.74 -12.63 -19.85
C ALA A 135 5.90 -11.94 -20.61
N GLU A 136 7.14 -12.23 -20.22
CA GLU A 136 8.34 -11.64 -20.83
C GLU A 136 8.36 -11.78 -22.36
N ASP A 137 8.02 -12.99 -22.84
CA ASP A 137 8.04 -13.36 -24.26
C ASP A 137 6.66 -13.27 -24.95
N GLY A 138 5.62 -12.76 -24.29
CA GLY A 138 4.28 -12.63 -24.86
C GLY A 138 3.15 -12.76 -23.86
N TRP A 139 2.25 -13.73 -24.06
CA TRP A 139 1.08 -13.94 -23.19
C TRP A 139 0.90 -15.40 -22.82
N THR A 140 0.53 -15.64 -21.57
CA THR A 140 0.14 -16.96 -21.06
C THR A 140 -1.36 -16.99 -20.84
N ILE A 141 -2.01 -18.08 -21.23
CA ILE A 141 -3.44 -18.32 -21.05
C ILE A 141 -3.65 -19.41 -20.00
N THR A 142 -4.46 -19.12 -18.99
CA THR A 142 -4.86 -20.07 -17.95
C THR A 142 -6.36 -20.32 -18.01
N TYR A 143 -6.78 -21.58 -18.14
CA TYR A 143 -8.18 -21.98 -18.15
C TYR A 143 -8.65 -22.36 -16.74
N ILE A 144 -9.90 -22.00 -16.41
CA ILE A 144 -10.50 -22.19 -15.09
C ILE A 144 -11.87 -22.83 -15.28
N ASP A 145 -11.96 -24.16 -15.11
CA ASP A 145 -13.20 -24.93 -15.29
C ASP A 145 -14.32 -24.45 -14.37
N ALA A 146 -14.00 -24.26 -13.09
CA ALA A 146 -14.92 -23.72 -12.10
C ALA A 146 -14.14 -22.96 -11.02
N LYS A 147 -14.62 -21.76 -10.65
CA LYS A 147 -14.16 -21.12 -9.42
C LYS A 147 -14.60 -21.98 -8.23
N PRO A 148 -13.76 -22.14 -7.19
CA PRO A 148 -14.16 -22.81 -5.97
C PRO A 148 -15.50 -22.25 -5.48
N THR A 149 -16.49 -23.14 -5.31
CA THR A 149 -17.82 -22.80 -4.79
C THR A 149 -17.74 -22.54 -3.29
N GLU A 150 -17.14 -21.42 -2.92
CA GLU A 150 -17.47 -20.74 -1.68
C GLU A 150 -17.97 -19.35 -2.07
N ASN A 151 -19.14 -18.98 -1.54
CA ASN A 151 -19.89 -17.75 -1.77
C ASN A 151 -19.03 -16.46 -1.73
N LEU A 152 -18.28 -16.20 -2.79
CA LEU A 152 -17.49 -14.99 -2.97
C LEU A 152 -18.32 -13.97 -3.73
N ILE A 153 -19.43 -13.62 -3.08
CA ILE A 153 -20.30 -12.51 -3.43
C ILE A 153 -19.54 -11.16 -3.37
N CYS A 154 -18.32 -11.15 -2.79
CA CYS A 154 -17.62 -9.97 -2.29
C CYS A 154 -16.16 -9.83 -2.65
N GLY A 155 -15.73 -10.50 -3.72
CA GLY A 155 -14.36 -10.42 -4.20
C GLY A 155 -14.29 -9.80 -5.58
N ASN A 156 -14.28 -8.47 -5.67
CA ASN A 156 -13.97 -7.81 -6.94
C ASN A 156 -12.45 -7.83 -7.13
N PHE A 157 -11.94 -9.03 -7.44
CA PHE A 157 -10.53 -9.42 -7.49
C PHE A 157 -9.79 -8.92 -8.73
N THR A 158 -10.23 -7.86 -9.40
CA THR A 158 -9.64 -7.46 -10.68
C THR A 158 -8.82 -6.18 -10.55
N HIS A 159 -7.81 -6.03 -11.41
CA HIS A 159 -6.87 -4.88 -11.44
C HIS A 159 -7.51 -3.51 -11.56
N ASN A 160 -8.79 -3.41 -11.93
CA ASN A 160 -9.55 -2.17 -11.96
C ASN A 160 -11.01 -2.51 -11.76
N ARG A 161 -11.57 -2.04 -10.65
CA ARG A 161 -13.00 -2.04 -10.40
C ARG A 161 -13.65 -0.93 -11.25
N PRO A 162 -14.39 -1.25 -12.33
CA PRO A 162 -14.84 -0.24 -13.30
C PRO A 162 -16.12 0.49 -12.88
N TYR A 163 -16.93 -0.10 -11.98
CA TYR A 163 -18.33 0.30 -11.81
C TYR A 163 -18.67 0.82 -10.41
N LYS A 164 -19.53 1.84 -10.38
CA LYS A 164 -20.16 2.38 -9.17
C LYS A 164 -21.17 1.44 -8.52
N ASP A 165 -21.56 0.38 -9.22
CA ASP A 165 -22.71 -0.44 -8.86
C ASP A 165 -22.30 -1.88 -8.49
N GLY A 166 -21.02 -2.22 -8.66
CA GLY A 166 -20.53 -3.60 -8.71
C GLY A 166 -20.01 -4.15 -7.38
N CYS A 167 -20.73 -3.95 -6.28
CA CYS A 167 -20.43 -4.64 -5.02
C CYS A 167 -21.78 -4.96 -4.39
N ASN A 168 -21.99 -6.24 -4.09
CA ASN A 168 -23.19 -6.63 -3.36
C ASN A 168 -23.11 -5.90 -1.99
N PRO A 169 -24.18 -5.22 -1.54
CA PRO A 169 -24.21 -4.51 -0.26
C PRO A 169 -23.88 -5.40 0.96
N GLU A 170 -23.95 -6.73 0.82
CA GLU A 170 -23.50 -7.70 1.81
C GLU A 170 -21.96 -7.80 1.91
N CYS A 171 -21.23 -7.12 1.04
CA CYS A 171 -19.78 -7.20 0.94
C CYS A 171 -19.06 -6.24 1.85
N LEU A 172 -18.54 -6.84 2.91
CA LEU A 172 -17.89 -6.12 3.98
C LEU A 172 -16.39 -5.90 3.76
N ILE A 173 -15.79 -6.63 2.81
CA ILE A 173 -14.36 -6.64 2.48
C ILE A 173 -14.20 -6.88 0.97
N THR A 174 -13.17 -6.32 0.36
CA THR A 174 -12.69 -6.67 -1.00
C THR A 174 -11.17 -6.80 -1.03
N MET A 175 -10.64 -7.42 -2.09
CA MET A 175 -9.22 -7.44 -2.42
C MET A 175 -8.98 -6.65 -3.71
N VAL A 176 -8.29 -5.53 -3.62
CA VAL A 176 -7.95 -4.66 -4.74
C VAL A 176 -6.59 -5.05 -5.28
N GLN A 177 -6.53 -5.55 -6.52
CA GLN A 177 -5.26 -5.81 -7.18
C GLN A 177 -4.63 -4.51 -7.66
N LEU A 178 -3.31 -4.37 -7.47
CA LEU A 178 -2.56 -3.18 -7.85
C LEU A 178 -1.32 -3.59 -8.64
N LEU A 179 -0.97 -2.78 -9.65
CA LEU A 179 0.36 -2.79 -10.25
C LEU A 179 1.34 -2.16 -9.27
N ALA A 180 1.75 -2.98 -8.30
CA ALA A 180 2.67 -2.59 -7.26
C ALA A 180 3.44 -3.78 -6.70
N ILE A 181 4.60 -3.48 -6.12
CA ILE A 181 5.38 -4.41 -5.29
C ILE A 181 5.51 -3.85 -3.87
N PRO A 182 5.85 -4.67 -2.86
CA PRO A 182 6.11 -4.19 -1.52
C PRO A 182 7.17 -3.07 -1.53
N GLY A 183 6.86 -1.94 -0.90
CA GLY A 183 7.70 -0.75 -0.98
C GLY A 183 8.89 -0.75 -0.03
N PRO A 184 9.68 0.33 0.01
CA PRO A 184 10.84 0.42 0.89
C PRO A 184 10.41 0.16 2.34
N LEU A 185 11.35 -0.34 3.14
CA LEU A 185 11.15 -0.57 4.57
C LEU A 185 10.22 -1.75 4.92
N THR A 186 9.80 -2.52 3.92
CA THR A 186 9.04 -3.77 4.09
C THR A 186 10.01 -4.94 4.29
N ASP A 187 10.57 -5.04 5.49
CA ASP A 187 11.58 -6.03 5.90
C ASP A 187 10.98 -7.26 6.59
N ILE A 188 9.77 -7.12 7.14
CA ILE A 188 9.04 -8.20 7.81
C ILE A 188 7.87 -8.61 6.92
N HIS A 189 7.75 -9.90 6.70
CA HIS A 189 6.65 -10.54 5.99
C HIS A 189 6.28 -11.83 6.70
N ASN A 190 5.08 -12.31 6.40
CA ASN A 190 4.67 -13.65 6.76
C ASN A 190 4.59 -14.48 5.48
N ASP A 191 5.11 -15.69 5.54
CA ASP A 191 4.96 -16.63 4.44
C ASP A 191 3.60 -17.34 4.54
N ALA A 192 2.94 -17.51 3.40
CA ALA A 192 1.81 -18.42 3.32
C ALA A 192 2.31 -19.88 3.26
N PRO A 193 1.44 -20.88 3.56
CA PRO A 193 1.77 -22.29 3.40
C PRO A 193 2.41 -22.61 2.04
N SER A 194 3.43 -23.48 2.04
CA SER A 194 4.22 -23.80 0.84
C SER A 194 3.43 -24.53 -0.27
N ASN A 195 2.25 -25.04 0.03
CA ASN A 195 1.33 -25.65 -0.94
C ASN A 195 0.57 -24.62 -1.79
N ILE A 196 0.64 -23.32 -1.46
CA ILE A 196 0.08 -22.25 -2.29
C ILE A 196 1.07 -21.93 -3.41
N THR A 197 0.70 -22.28 -4.64
CA THR A 197 1.64 -22.28 -5.78
C THR A 197 1.29 -21.30 -6.89
N ASN A 198 0.05 -20.78 -6.89
CA ASN A 198 -0.42 -19.81 -7.88
C ASN A 198 -1.04 -18.57 -7.23
N TRP A 199 -1.23 -17.53 -8.06
CA TRP A 199 -1.76 -16.25 -7.61
C TRP A 199 -3.16 -16.34 -6.99
N ASN A 200 -4.06 -17.13 -7.59
CA ASN A 200 -5.45 -17.20 -7.11
C ASN A 200 -5.50 -17.78 -5.71
N GLU A 201 -4.79 -18.88 -5.45
CA GLU A 201 -4.66 -19.47 -4.12
C GLU A 201 -4.08 -18.47 -3.10
N CYS A 202 -3.06 -17.72 -3.51
CA CYS A 202 -2.43 -16.71 -2.68
C CYS A 202 -3.39 -15.57 -2.31
N LEU A 203 -4.14 -15.08 -3.30
CA LEU A 203 -5.17 -14.06 -3.13
C LEU A 203 -6.28 -14.54 -2.18
N TYR A 204 -6.77 -15.77 -2.38
CA TYR A 204 -7.80 -16.37 -1.53
C TYR A 204 -7.32 -16.61 -0.10
N TYR A 205 -6.07 -17.04 0.05
CA TYR A 205 -5.46 -17.21 1.37
C TYR A 205 -5.49 -15.90 2.16
N CYS A 206 -5.09 -14.78 1.55
CA CYS A 206 -5.15 -13.47 2.20
C CYS A 206 -6.59 -13.00 2.47
N HIS A 207 -7.50 -13.21 1.53
CA HIS A 207 -8.91 -12.89 1.71
C HIS A 207 -9.49 -13.64 2.93
N GLY A 208 -9.21 -14.93 3.07
CA GLY A 208 -9.64 -15.75 4.21
C GLY A 208 -8.90 -15.46 5.51
N ASN A 209 -7.63 -15.03 5.46
CA ASN A 209 -6.83 -14.71 6.64
C ASN A 209 -7.18 -13.31 7.17
N PRO A 210 -7.78 -13.20 8.38
CA PRO A 210 -8.16 -11.89 8.91
C PRO A 210 -6.97 -10.98 9.23
N SER A 211 -5.76 -11.52 9.46
CA SER A 211 -4.56 -10.72 9.73
C SER A 211 -3.86 -10.20 8.48
N CYS A 212 -4.24 -10.69 7.29
CA CYS A 212 -3.65 -10.26 6.04
C CYS A 212 -4.26 -8.94 5.57
N LEU A 213 -3.43 -7.91 5.42
CA LEU A 213 -3.81 -6.63 4.80
C LEU A 213 -3.35 -6.57 3.33
N VAL A 214 -2.13 -7.02 3.05
CA VAL A 214 -1.57 -7.05 1.69
C VAL A 214 -1.03 -8.43 1.41
N VAL A 215 -1.23 -8.90 0.17
CA VAL A 215 -0.65 -10.14 -0.33
C VAL A 215 0.19 -9.87 -1.56
N HIS A 216 1.34 -10.53 -1.65
CA HIS A 216 2.27 -10.45 -2.76
C HIS A 216 2.64 -11.86 -3.21
N PHE A 217 2.41 -12.14 -4.49
CA PHE A 217 2.84 -13.36 -5.15
C PHE A 217 4.05 -13.04 -6.02
N HIS A 218 5.11 -13.83 -5.86
CA HIS A 218 6.32 -13.74 -6.65
C HIS A 218 6.73 -15.15 -7.11
N PRO A 219 6.77 -15.41 -8.42
CA PRO A 219 6.97 -16.75 -8.95
C PRO A 219 8.32 -17.37 -8.56
N ASP A 220 9.35 -16.53 -8.44
CA ASP A 220 10.72 -16.96 -8.13
C ASP A 220 11.05 -17.07 -6.63
N LEU A 221 10.12 -16.74 -5.73
CA LEU A 221 10.34 -16.87 -4.29
C LEU A 221 9.89 -18.23 -3.76
N THR A 222 10.51 -18.66 -2.66
CA THR A 222 10.06 -19.83 -1.90
C THR A 222 9.91 -19.43 -0.43
N PRO A 223 8.69 -19.38 0.13
CA PRO A 223 7.40 -19.57 -0.54
C PRO A 223 7.04 -18.47 -1.56
N LYS A 224 6.26 -18.81 -2.59
CA LYS A 224 5.85 -17.87 -3.66
C LYS A 224 4.86 -16.81 -3.17
N CYS A 225 4.14 -17.11 -2.09
CA CYS A 225 3.08 -16.27 -1.56
C CYS A 225 3.48 -15.69 -0.20
N ARG A 226 3.54 -14.37 -0.13
CA ARG A 226 3.82 -13.59 1.09
C ARG A 226 2.66 -12.69 1.43
N TRP A 227 2.50 -12.41 2.71
CA TRP A 227 1.48 -11.50 3.18
C TRP A 227 1.97 -10.62 4.33
N TYR A 228 1.31 -9.48 4.46
CA TYR A 228 1.70 -8.41 5.36
C TYR A 228 0.51 -7.96 6.19
N SER A 229 0.72 -7.78 7.49
CA SER A 229 -0.22 -7.12 8.40
C SER A 229 -0.01 -5.60 8.38
N ILE A 230 -0.96 -4.85 8.93
CA ILE A 230 -0.97 -3.37 8.93
C ILE A 230 0.30 -2.74 9.54
N ASP A 231 0.92 -3.40 10.51
CA ASP A 231 2.11 -2.94 11.21
C ASP A 231 3.42 -3.25 10.46
N GLN A 232 3.36 -4.01 9.36
CA GLN A 232 4.53 -4.47 8.60
C GLN A 232 4.69 -3.76 7.25
N ILE A 233 3.65 -3.09 6.74
CA ILE A 233 3.66 -2.50 5.40
C ILE A 233 3.14 -1.06 5.41
N PHE A 234 3.92 -0.15 4.80
CA PHE A 234 3.65 1.29 4.80
C PHE A 234 3.54 1.88 3.39
N PHE A 235 4.26 1.26 2.45
CA PHE A 235 4.35 1.70 1.06
C PHE A 235 4.20 0.49 0.16
N LEU A 236 3.46 0.67 -0.93
CA LEU A 236 3.49 -0.22 -2.08
C LEU A 236 4.09 0.59 -3.23
N ASN A 237 5.23 0.15 -3.77
CA ASN A 237 5.87 0.83 -4.89
C ASN A 237 5.01 0.61 -6.12
N LYS A 238 4.58 1.71 -6.74
CA LYS A 238 3.92 1.64 -8.04
C LYS A 238 4.92 1.15 -9.07
N THR A 239 4.41 0.34 -9.98
CA THR A 239 5.17 -0.22 -11.10
C THR A 239 4.25 -0.36 -12.30
N GLU A 240 4.82 -0.64 -13.46
CA GLU A 240 4.06 -0.87 -14.67
C GLU A 240 3.86 -2.36 -14.93
N ALA A 241 2.86 -2.69 -15.74
CA ALA A 241 2.55 -4.08 -16.10
C ALA A 241 3.78 -4.84 -16.65
N SER A 242 4.58 -4.19 -17.49
CA SER A 242 5.80 -4.74 -18.09
C SER A 242 6.90 -5.07 -17.07
N GLU A 243 6.88 -4.46 -15.89
CA GLU A 243 7.89 -4.62 -14.85
C GLU A 243 7.50 -5.67 -13.81
N MET A 244 6.24 -6.12 -13.80
CA MET A 244 5.73 -7.06 -12.81
C MET A 244 6.33 -8.46 -12.97
N GLY A 245 6.73 -8.88 -14.18
CA GLY A 245 7.41 -10.17 -14.40
C GLY A 245 6.65 -11.38 -13.81
N GLY A 246 5.31 -11.38 -13.91
CA GLY A 246 4.45 -12.43 -13.32
C GLY A 246 4.23 -12.32 -11.81
N GLN A 247 4.74 -11.26 -11.15
CA GLN A 247 4.37 -10.91 -9.79
C GLN A 247 2.96 -10.33 -9.73
N HIS A 248 2.30 -10.49 -8.59
CA HIS A 248 0.99 -9.91 -8.35
C HIS A 248 0.88 -9.39 -6.91
N LEU A 249 0.12 -8.31 -6.72
CA LEU A 249 -0.13 -7.75 -5.40
C LEU A 249 -1.61 -7.37 -5.24
N ALA A 250 -2.16 -7.59 -4.05
CA ALA A 250 -3.50 -7.12 -3.71
C ALA A 250 -3.58 -6.56 -2.28
N LEU A 251 -4.38 -5.51 -2.14
CA LEU A 251 -4.69 -4.82 -0.89
C LEU A 251 -6.11 -5.17 -0.43
N LYS A 252 -6.24 -5.66 0.79
CA LYS A 252 -7.51 -5.97 1.44
C LYS A 252 -8.12 -4.71 2.04
N LEU A 253 -9.34 -4.37 1.65
CA LEU A 253 -10.05 -3.18 2.11
C LEU A 253 -11.42 -3.53 2.70
N PRO A 254 -11.78 -3.00 3.88
CA PRO A 254 -13.15 -3.09 4.37
C PRO A 254 -14.03 -2.10 3.60
N LEU A 255 -15.24 -2.53 3.25
CA LEU A 255 -16.20 -1.72 2.51
C LEU A 255 -17.36 -1.24 3.40
N SER A 256 -17.84 -0.05 3.06
CA SER A 256 -19.07 0.62 3.51
C SER A 256 -20.03 0.70 2.32
N ASN A 257 -21.31 1.02 2.55
CA ASN A 257 -22.27 1.25 1.45
C ASN A 257 -21.75 2.29 0.44
N LYS A 258 -20.97 3.27 0.90
CA LYS A 258 -20.37 4.31 0.07
C LYS A 258 -19.14 3.81 -0.69
N SER A 259 -18.15 3.23 0.00
CA SER A 259 -16.92 2.74 -0.64
C SER A 259 -17.15 1.52 -1.52
N CYS A 260 -18.23 0.78 -1.29
CA CYS A 260 -18.77 -0.22 -2.18
C CYS A 260 -19.18 0.37 -3.54
N SER A 261 -19.21 1.69 -3.76
CA SER A 261 -19.39 2.29 -5.10
C SER A 261 -18.12 2.83 -5.74
N TYR A 262 -16.95 2.66 -5.12
CA TYR A 262 -15.72 3.27 -5.62
C TYR A 262 -14.96 2.40 -6.61
N THR A 263 -14.34 3.04 -7.60
CA THR A 263 -13.33 2.42 -8.46
C THR A 263 -12.04 2.10 -7.69
N THR A 264 -11.11 1.35 -8.30
CA THR A 264 -9.78 1.09 -7.69
C THR A 264 -9.03 2.38 -7.40
N GLU A 265 -9.07 3.34 -8.32
CA GLU A 265 -8.43 4.65 -8.14
C GLU A 265 -9.08 5.41 -6.99
N GLU A 266 -10.41 5.45 -6.93
CA GLU A 266 -11.12 6.10 -5.84
C GLU A 266 -10.85 5.41 -4.50
N LEU A 267 -10.75 4.08 -4.43
CA LEU A 267 -10.43 3.34 -3.21
C LEU A 267 -9.01 3.64 -2.72
N THR A 268 -8.05 3.83 -3.63
CA THR A 268 -6.63 4.00 -3.27
C THR A 268 -6.20 5.46 -3.18
N ASN A 269 -7.07 6.40 -3.51
CA ASN A 269 -6.75 7.83 -3.52
C ASN A 269 -7.46 8.60 -2.40
N ASP A 270 -6.75 8.76 -1.29
CA ASP A 270 -7.11 9.57 -0.15
C ASP A 270 -8.43 9.17 0.52
N LYS A 271 -8.56 7.87 0.81
CA LYS A 271 -9.71 7.29 1.52
C LYS A 271 -9.34 6.74 2.88
N TYR A 272 -10.35 6.70 3.75
CA TYR A 272 -10.24 6.24 5.12
C TYR A 272 -11.09 4.99 5.32
N TYR A 273 -10.53 4.03 6.03
CA TYR A 273 -11.08 2.70 6.17
C TYR A 273 -11.18 2.31 7.63
N TYR A 274 -12.38 1.86 8.03
CA TYR A 274 -12.61 1.32 9.35
C TYR A 274 -12.52 -0.22 9.32
N PRO A 275 -11.52 -0.83 9.99
CA PRO A 275 -11.33 -2.29 10.01
C PRO A 275 -12.31 -3.03 10.95
N GLY A 276 -13.23 -2.32 11.62
CA GLY A 276 -14.06 -2.83 12.70
C GLY A 276 -14.95 -4.04 12.38
N ASN A 277 -15.49 -4.66 13.42
CA ASN A 277 -16.15 -5.97 13.44
C ASN A 277 -15.24 -7.16 13.09
N ARG A 278 -13.95 -7.09 13.47
CA ARG A 278 -12.95 -8.17 13.22
C ARG A 278 -12.80 -8.54 11.72
N ARG A 279 -13.16 -7.61 10.82
CA ARG A 279 -13.06 -7.79 9.37
C ARG A 279 -11.60 -7.92 8.93
N ILE A 280 -10.74 -7.07 9.49
CA ILE A 280 -9.28 -7.20 9.39
C ILE A 280 -8.71 -7.07 10.82
N LEU A 281 -7.92 -8.04 11.24
CA LEU A 281 -7.28 -8.12 12.55
C LEU A 281 -5.93 -7.37 12.56
N GLN A 282 -5.25 -7.39 13.71
CA GLN A 282 -3.99 -6.65 13.99
C GLN A 282 -4.15 -5.13 14.14
N PHE A 283 -5.36 -4.60 13.97
CA PHE A 283 -5.70 -3.24 14.35
C PHE A 283 -6.00 -3.15 15.85
N VAL A 284 -5.55 -2.06 16.47
CA VAL A 284 -5.90 -1.68 17.85
C VAL A 284 -7.37 -1.28 17.86
N TYR A 285 -8.05 -1.44 19.00
CA TYR A 285 -9.41 -0.93 19.18
C TYR A 285 -9.47 0.58 18.87
N ASP A 286 -10.59 1.03 18.32
CA ASP A 286 -10.83 2.42 17.94
C ASP A 286 -9.74 3.00 17.04
N SER A 287 -9.56 2.35 15.88
CA SER A 287 -8.55 2.74 14.92
C SER A 287 -9.06 2.64 13.48
N PHE A 288 -8.36 3.31 12.57
CA PHE A 288 -8.69 3.37 11.16
C PHE A 288 -7.41 3.55 10.36
N PHE A 289 -7.45 3.26 9.05
CA PHE A 289 -6.30 3.49 8.19
C PHE A 289 -6.68 4.31 6.96
N ARG A 290 -5.68 4.93 6.35
CA ARG A 290 -5.81 5.75 5.15
C ARG A 290 -4.97 5.13 4.06
N ILE A 291 -5.52 5.08 2.85
CA ILE A 291 -4.76 4.79 1.64
C ILE A 291 -4.69 6.06 0.80
N ARG A 292 -3.48 6.45 0.40
CA ARG A 292 -3.24 7.61 -0.46
C ARG A 292 -2.28 7.25 -1.57
N THR A 293 -2.67 7.56 -2.79
CA THR A 293 -1.80 7.42 -3.97
C THR A 293 -0.90 8.65 -4.07
N THR A 294 0.39 8.43 -4.23
CA THR A 294 1.40 9.45 -4.55
C THR A 294 2.02 9.11 -5.92
N PRO A 295 2.89 9.97 -6.49
CA PRO A 295 3.55 9.64 -7.76
C PRO A 295 4.28 8.29 -7.71
N LYS A 296 4.92 7.97 -6.58
CA LYS A 296 5.74 6.76 -6.41
C LYS A 296 5.06 5.62 -5.67
N TYR A 297 4.12 5.91 -4.75
CA TYR A 297 3.63 4.90 -3.80
C TYR A 297 2.11 4.88 -3.66
N TYR A 298 1.56 3.71 -3.34
CA TYR A 298 0.35 3.63 -2.54
C TYR A 298 0.77 3.63 -1.07
N LYS A 299 0.51 4.74 -0.37
CA LYS A 299 0.86 4.93 1.03
C LYS A 299 -0.26 4.42 1.93
N ILE A 300 0.12 3.64 2.94
CA ILE A 300 -0.74 3.12 3.99
C ILE A 300 -0.39 3.83 5.30
N SER A 301 -1.34 4.57 5.88
CA SER A 301 -1.19 5.23 7.18
C SER A 301 -2.21 4.70 8.17
N TYR A 302 -1.77 4.40 9.38
CA TYR A 302 -2.57 3.74 10.41
C TYR A 302 -2.74 4.65 11.63
N TYR A 303 -3.99 5.06 11.91
CA TYR A 303 -4.34 6.03 12.95
C TYR A 303 -5.16 5.39 14.08
N VAL A 304 -4.91 5.85 15.30
CA VAL A 304 -5.78 5.57 16.46
C VAL A 304 -6.71 6.74 16.73
N ALA A 305 -7.84 6.49 17.41
CA ALA A 305 -8.79 7.52 17.75
C ALA A 305 -8.16 8.66 18.56
N GLU A 306 -8.64 9.89 18.32
CA GLU A 306 -8.09 11.11 18.91
C GLU A 306 -8.32 11.24 20.42
N ASN A 307 -9.09 10.35 21.02
CA ASN A 307 -9.37 10.27 22.46
C ASN A 307 -8.82 8.99 23.10
N LEU A 308 -8.17 8.11 22.32
CA LEU A 308 -7.58 6.89 22.86
C LEU A 308 -6.42 7.27 23.77
N ASN A 309 -6.57 6.99 25.06
CA ASN A 309 -5.54 7.18 26.08
C ASN A 309 -5.21 5.83 26.70
N ARG A 310 -4.39 5.03 26.00
CA ARG A 310 -3.78 3.82 26.56
C ARG A 310 -2.28 4.04 26.71
N TYR A 311 -1.69 3.42 27.73
CA TYR A 311 -0.29 3.55 28.15
C TYR A 311 0.74 3.64 27.00
N SER A 312 0.53 2.94 25.89
CA SER A 312 1.43 2.88 24.73
C SER A 312 0.96 3.64 23.48
N TRP A 313 -0.32 4.02 23.39
CA TRP A 313 -0.94 4.63 22.21
C TRP A 313 -1.63 5.91 22.65
N LEU A 314 -0.98 7.01 22.34
CA LEU A 314 -1.39 8.33 22.77
C LEU A 314 -2.10 9.03 21.62
N ALA A 315 -3.28 9.57 21.95
CA ALA A 315 -4.19 10.28 21.07
C ALA A 315 -3.51 11.16 20.01
N GLY A 316 -3.93 10.97 18.75
CA GLY A 316 -3.61 11.88 17.65
C GLY A 316 -2.32 11.59 16.89
N CYS A 317 -1.60 10.50 17.14
CA CYS A 317 -0.52 10.03 16.28
C CYS A 317 -0.94 8.79 15.47
N GLU A 318 -0.21 8.52 14.38
CA GLU A 318 -0.26 7.19 13.75
C GLU A 318 0.21 6.15 14.77
N ALA A 319 -0.40 4.96 14.78
CA ALA A 319 -0.27 4.01 15.89
C ALA A 319 1.20 3.69 16.22
N ILE A 320 2.01 3.44 15.20
CA ILE A 320 3.44 3.11 15.33
C ILE A 320 4.34 4.32 15.64
N ASN A 321 3.77 5.53 15.74
CA ASN A 321 4.50 6.73 16.10
C ASN A 321 4.42 7.00 17.60
N ARG A 322 5.51 7.48 18.17
CA ARG A 322 5.59 7.92 19.56
C ARG A 322 5.34 9.42 19.64
N PRO A 323 4.27 9.90 20.29
CA PRO A 323 4.19 11.33 20.49
C PRO A 323 5.29 11.82 21.42
N SER A 324 5.64 13.07 21.22
CA SER A 324 6.38 13.86 22.17
C SER A 324 5.65 15.18 22.34
N TRP A 325 5.43 15.56 23.58
CA TRP A 325 5.05 16.91 23.96
C TRP A 325 6.09 17.45 24.93
N LEU A 326 6.08 18.76 25.07
CA LEU A 326 7.06 19.49 25.84
C LEU A 326 6.34 20.25 26.95
N GLY A 327 6.68 19.93 28.20
CA GLY A 327 6.22 20.62 29.39
C GLY A 327 5.32 19.79 30.29
N THR A 328 5.22 20.28 31.53
CA THR A 328 4.24 19.82 32.50
C THR A 328 2.81 19.88 31.94
N THR A 329 1.86 19.14 32.52
CA THR A 329 0.47 19.05 32.03
C THR A 329 -0.16 20.41 31.72
N ASP A 330 0.12 21.42 32.54
CA ASP A 330 -0.42 22.77 32.40
C ASP A 330 0.31 23.64 31.34
N GLU A 331 1.48 23.21 30.88
CA GLU A 331 2.34 23.91 29.93
C GLU A 331 2.33 23.28 28.52
N ARG A 332 1.69 22.11 28.33
CA ARG A 332 1.67 21.36 27.06
C ARG A 332 1.16 22.17 25.87
N SER A 333 0.25 23.12 26.10
CA SER A 333 -0.32 23.97 25.03
C SER A 333 0.69 24.98 24.46
N LYS A 334 1.83 25.21 25.12
CA LYS A 334 2.84 26.20 24.71
C LYS A 334 3.79 25.70 23.63
N ASN A 335 3.80 24.41 23.32
CA ASN A 335 4.64 23.81 22.28
C ASN A 335 3.83 22.85 21.41
N PRO A 336 4.17 22.69 20.12
CA PRO A 336 3.50 21.71 19.27
C PRO A 336 3.71 20.30 19.82
N MET A 337 2.72 19.43 19.68
CA MET A 337 2.95 17.99 19.83
C MET A 337 3.53 17.48 18.51
N VAL A 338 4.47 16.53 18.57
CA VAL A 338 4.97 15.87 17.36
C VAL A 338 4.93 14.37 17.51
N CYS A 339 4.69 13.66 16.42
CA CYS A 339 4.65 12.22 16.34
C CYS A 339 5.96 11.70 15.72
N ASN A 340 6.71 10.94 16.50
CA ASN A 340 8.05 10.49 16.20
C ASN A 340 8.05 9.07 15.67
N ARG A 341 8.91 8.77 14.70
CA ARG A 341 9.08 7.43 14.17
C ARG A 341 10.54 7.15 13.86
N TYR A 342 11.04 6.01 14.29
CA TYR A 342 12.34 5.49 13.87
C TYR A 342 12.13 4.40 12.82
N LYS A 343 13.02 4.30 11.83
CA LYS A 343 13.14 3.09 11.01
C LYS A 343 14.59 2.72 10.73
N LYS A 344 14.93 1.45 10.96
CA LYS A 344 16.18 0.84 10.47
C LYS A 344 16.15 0.77 8.95
N ALA A 345 17.16 1.34 8.33
CA ALA A 345 17.35 1.34 6.89
C ALA A 345 18.74 1.87 6.58
N ASN A 346 19.53 1.11 5.81
CA ASN A 346 20.81 1.59 5.32
C ASN A 346 20.60 2.39 4.03
N VAL A 347 20.23 3.66 4.17
CA VAL A 347 19.89 4.56 3.06
C VAL A 347 20.68 5.88 3.16
N THR A 348 20.77 6.61 2.05
CA THR A 348 21.35 7.96 2.03
C THR A 348 20.47 8.96 2.77
N TYR A 349 21.02 10.14 3.09
CA TYR A 349 20.24 11.21 3.72
C TYR A 349 19.06 11.65 2.86
N ALA A 350 19.28 11.80 1.55
CA ALA A 350 18.25 12.22 0.61
C ALA A 350 17.09 11.22 0.55
N ALA A 351 17.39 9.92 0.52
CA ALA A 351 16.37 8.87 0.54
C ALA A 351 15.61 8.85 1.87
N ALA A 352 16.29 9.03 3.01
CA ALA A 352 15.63 9.13 4.31
C ALA A 352 14.69 10.35 4.39
N LYS A 353 15.13 11.51 3.86
CA LYS A 353 14.34 12.74 3.77
C LYS A 353 13.07 12.52 2.93
N GLU A 354 13.22 11.93 1.75
CA GLU A 354 12.10 11.59 0.87
C GLU A 354 11.08 10.67 1.58
N ILE A 355 11.54 9.61 2.26
CA ILE A 355 10.65 8.70 2.99
C ILE A 355 9.91 9.42 4.12
N CYS A 356 10.58 10.29 4.88
CA CYS A 356 9.91 11.08 5.92
C CYS A 356 8.84 12.01 5.33
N GLN A 357 9.10 12.63 4.17
CA GLN A 357 8.14 13.48 3.47
C GLN A 357 6.93 12.69 3.00
N GLU A 358 7.16 11.49 2.44
CA GLU A 358 6.08 10.57 2.09
C GLU A 358 5.24 10.18 3.33
N TRP A 359 5.84 10.10 4.52
CA TRP A 359 5.12 9.96 5.80
C TRP A 359 4.41 11.22 6.33
N ASP A 360 4.29 12.29 5.54
CA ASP A 360 3.74 13.59 5.94
C ASP A 360 4.56 14.23 7.07
N GLY A 361 5.88 14.09 7.00
CA GLY A 361 6.82 14.57 8.01
C GLY A 361 8.13 15.04 7.44
N GLU A 362 9.09 15.24 8.34
CA GLU A 362 10.46 15.62 8.03
C GLU A 362 11.41 14.77 8.87
N LEU A 363 12.69 14.76 8.52
CA LEU A 363 13.71 14.18 9.39
C LEU A 363 13.68 14.85 10.77
N ALA A 364 13.91 14.05 11.81
CA ALA A 364 13.63 14.47 13.18
C ALA A 364 14.53 15.63 13.62
N THR A 365 13.91 16.64 14.21
CA THR A 365 14.58 17.77 14.86
C THR A 365 14.80 17.46 16.34
N GLU A 366 15.98 17.83 16.86
CA GLU A 366 16.24 17.85 18.30
C GLU A 366 15.38 18.92 18.95
N ARG A 367 14.25 18.49 19.53
CA ARG A 367 13.28 19.42 20.10
C ARG A 367 13.76 20.12 21.36
N PHE A 368 14.65 19.44 22.07
CA PHE A 368 15.24 19.87 23.33
C PHE A 368 16.54 19.11 23.60
N TYR A 369 17.41 19.66 24.44
CA TYR A 369 18.63 18.98 24.83
C TYR A 369 18.32 17.64 25.53
N GLY A 370 18.88 16.56 24.98
CA GLY A 370 18.59 15.20 25.43
C GLY A 370 17.31 14.60 24.83
N PHE A 371 16.82 15.12 23.69
CA PHE A 371 15.65 14.59 23.01
C PHE A 371 15.84 13.16 22.51
N PHE A 372 17.04 12.84 22.03
CA PHE A 372 17.39 11.48 21.61
C PHE A 372 18.04 10.67 22.73
N SER A 373 17.91 11.10 24.00
CA SER A 373 18.46 10.36 25.13
C SER A 373 17.57 9.18 25.50
N HIS A 374 18.23 8.11 25.96
CA HIS A 374 17.59 6.99 26.63
C HIS A 374 17.12 7.42 28.03
N CYS A 375 15.80 7.45 28.26
CA CYS A 375 15.22 7.88 29.53
C CYS A 375 14.47 6.73 30.23
N LEU A 376 15.03 6.23 31.34
CA LEU A 376 14.31 5.39 32.31
C LEU A 376 13.33 6.28 33.09
N ILE A 377 12.18 6.61 32.50
CA ILE A 377 11.10 7.18 33.29
C ILE A 377 10.59 6.03 34.16
N ASN A 378 10.50 6.19 35.48
CA ASN A 378 9.63 5.36 36.31
C ASN A 378 8.43 6.26 36.66
N GLY A 379 7.38 6.20 35.84
CA GLY A 379 6.09 6.85 36.08
C GLY A 379 5.74 8.06 35.19
N TYR A 380 4.56 7.98 34.56
CA TYR A 380 3.52 9.02 34.34
C TYR A 380 3.87 10.51 34.17
N SER A 381 5.08 10.87 33.76
CA SER A 381 5.47 12.27 33.51
C SER A 381 5.65 12.48 32.01
N GLY A 382 4.86 13.41 31.49
CA GLY A 382 4.67 13.65 30.08
C GLY A 382 5.77 14.51 29.49
N ASP A 383 6.97 13.98 29.35
CA ASP A 383 8.06 14.62 28.60
C ASP A 383 8.82 13.50 27.86
N TYR A 384 8.13 12.84 26.93
CA TYR A 384 8.68 11.67 26.23
C TYR A 384 9.86 12.12 25.35
N SER A 385 11.06 11.65 25.70
CA SER A 385 12.18 11.64 24.76
C SER A 385 11.81 10.78 23.56
N PHE A 386 12.49 10.98 22.43
CA PHE A 386 12.29 10.14 21.25
C PHE A 386 12.52 8.66 21.57
N MET A 387 13.41 8.36 22.53
CA MET A 387 13.79 7.02 22.96
C MET A 387 13.51 6.80 24.46
N THR A 388 12.24 6.59 24.84
CA THR A 388 11.88 6.24 26.24
C THR A 388 11.87 4.72 26.48
N VAL A 389 12.14 4.32 27.72
CA VAL A 389 12.22 2.89 28.13
C VAL A 389 10.91 2.37 28.73
N ASN A 390 9.96 3.25 29.03
CA ASN A 390 8.97 2.96 30.07
C ASN A 390 7.61 2.44 29.57
N ASP A 391 7.63 1.37 28.77
CA ASP A 391 6.43 0.57 28.55
C ASP A 391 6.79 -0.90 28.68
N HIS A 392 5.99 -1.64 29.45
CA HIS A 392 6.19 -3.05 29.81
C HIS A 392 6.07 -4.04 28.64
N GLN A 393 6.25 -3.59 27.39
CA GLN A 393 6.33 -4.43 26.21
C GLN A 393 7.78 -4.43 25.71
N ASN A 394 8.51 -5.49 26.10
CA ASN A 394 9.88 -5.80 25.73
C ASN A 394 10.19 -5.50 24.24
N ASN A 395 11.33 -4.83 23.96
CA ASN A 395 11.93 -4.52 22.63
C ASN A 395 11.62 -3.16 21.97
N PHE A 396 11.97 -2.02 22.59
CA PHE A 396 11.85 -0.70 21.92
C PHE A 396 12.78 -0.52 20.72
N TYR A 397 14.09 -0.69 20.90
CA TYR A 397 15.02 -0.70 19.76
C TYR A 397 14.67 -1.84 18.79
N GLY A 398 14.23 -2.99 19.32
CA GLY A 398 13.91 -4.17 18.52
C GLY A 398 12.69 -3.98 17.61
N ALA A 399 11.66 -3.27 18.08
CA ALA A 399 10.51 -2.86 17.26
C ALA A 399 10.91 -1.91 16.13
N TYR A 400 12.06 -1.25 16.25
CA TYR A 400 12.65 -0.42 15.20
C TYR A 400 13.81 -1.11 14.46
N GLY A 401 14.09 -2.39 14.74
CA GLY A 401 15.10 -3.23 14.06
C GLY A 401 16.48 -3.34 14.72
N PHE A 402 16.68 -2.76 15.92
CA PHE A 402 17.97 -2.69 16.63
C PHE A 402 17.97 -3.52 17.93
N SER A 403 19.15 -4.00 18.34
CA SER A 403 19.25 -4.66 19.65
C SER A 403 19.17 -3.63 20.78
N LEU A 404 18.53 -4.01 21.90
CA LEU A 404 18.33 -3.16 23.09
C LEU A 404 19.63 -2.65 23.73
N THR A 405 20.76 -3.33 23.49
CA THR A 405 22.08 -3.03 24.07
C THR A 405 23.06 -2.45 23.05
N GLN A 406 22.62 -2.22 21.82
CA GLN A 406 23.51 -1.82 20.74
C GLN A 406 23.88 -0.34 20.88
N THR A 407 25.17 -0.09 21.10
CA THR A 407 25.78 1.24 21.01
C THR A 407 26.42 1.42 19.63
N GLY A 408 26.74 2.66 19.28
CA GLY A 408 27.30 3.03 17.98
C GLY A 408 26.26 3.11 16.85
N ILE A 409 24.96 2.98 17.15
CA ILE A 409 23.89 3.12 16.17
C ILE A 409 23.91 4.54 15.61
N LYS A 410 23.98 4.66 14.29
CA LYS A 410 23.93 5.92 13.55
C LYS A 410 22.55 6.14 12.96
N VAL A 411 22.03 7.35 13.11
CA VAL A 411 20.65 7.68 12.73
C VAL A 411 20.63 9.02 12.01
N TRP A 412 20.11 9.06 10.78
CA TRP A 412 19.88 10.33 10.10
C TRP A 412 18.85 11.18 10.86
N VAL A 413 19.16 12.47 11.03
CA VAL A 413 18.32 13.47 11.69
C VAL A 413 18.25 14.74 10.85
N GLY A 414 17.24 15.57 11.10
CA GLY A 414 16.92 16.73 10.28
C GLY A 414 17.79 17.95 10.55
N LEU A 415 19.10 17.81 10.70
CA LEU A 415 20.02 18.94 10.81
C LEU A 415 20.91 18.97 9.56
N GLU A 416 20.79 20.04 8.78
CA GLU A 416 21.46 20.20 7.50
C GLU A 416 22.15 21.57 7.42
N LYS A 417 23.24 21.64 6.67
CA LYS A 417 23.96 22.88 6.43
C LYS A 417 23.20 23.68 5.37
N ASP A 418 22.79 24.89 5.76
CA ASP A 418 22.10 25.79 4.85
C ASP A 418 23.07 26.31 3.79
N ASN A 419 22.73 26.11 2.51
CA ASN A 419 23.58 26.46 1.38
C ASN A 419 23.90 27.95 1.29
N THR A 420 23.06 28.83 1.86
CA THR A 420 23.21 30.29 1.76
C THR A 420 24.05 30.84 2.93
N THR A 421 23.69 30.46 4.15
CA THR A 421 24.29 30.96 5.38
C THR A 421 25.50 30.14 5.83
N GLN A 422 25.69 28.95 5.25
CA GLN A 422 26.75 27.99 5.60
C GLN A 422 26.70 27.54 7.07
N LYS A 423 25.54 27.71 7.73
CA LYS A 423 25.29 27.29 9.11
C LYS A 423 24.37 26.09 9.13
N PHE A 424 24.58 25.21 10.11
CA PHE A 424 23.66 24.11 10.36
C PHE A 424 22.34 24.62 10.94
N LYS A 425 21.24 24.10 10.39
CA LYS A 425 19.87 24.45 10.75
C LYS A 425 19.01 23.20 10.83
N TRP A 426 18.14 23.13 11.83
CA TRP A 426 17.12 22.09 11.90
C TRP A 426 16.06 22.32 10.81
N VAL A 427 15.65 21.24 10.14
CA VAL A 427 14.60 21.26 9.10
C VAL A 427 13.27 21.78 9.65
N ARG A 428 13.00 21.60 10.94
CA ARG A 428 11.78 22.06 11.63
C ARG A 428 12.09 22.77 12.96
N GLU A 429 12.68 23.96 12.88
CA GLU A 429 12.90 24.82 14.05
C GLU A 429 11.60 25.15 14.81
N ASP A 430 10.45 25.15 14.13
CA ASP A 430 9.13 25.34 14.75
C ASP A 430 8.72 24.19 15.68
N TYR A 431 9.40 23.04 15.64
CA TYR A 431 9.18 21.92 16.57
C TYR A 431 10.00 21.99 17.86
N ILE A 432 10.94 22.94 17.92
CA ILE A 432 11.84 23.12 19.06
C ILE A 432 11.12 23.85 20.18
N GLY A 433 11.33 23.39 21.41
CA GLY A 433 10.75 24.02 22.59
C GLY A 433 11.46 25.29 23.02
N THR A 434 11.28 26.41 22.34
CA THR A 434 11.96 27.68 22.69
C THR A 434 11.16 28.59 23.64
N ASN A 435 9.95 28.20 24.04
CA ASN A 435 9.02 29.03 24.80
C ASN A 435 9.22 28.98 26.34
N GLY A 436 10.45 28.75 26.80
CA GLY A 436 10.80 28.76 28.23
C GLY A 436 10.08 27.69 29.07
N VAL A 437 9.63 26.61 28.43
CA VAL A 437 8.91 25.53 29.10
C VAL A 437 9.86 24.69 29.95
N ARG A 438 9.39 24.33 31.14
CA ARG A 438 10.14 23.56 32.12
C ARG A 438 10.01 22.08 31.83
N ARG A 439 11.14 21.38 31.87
CA ARG A 439 11.23 19.92 31.69
C ARG A 439 12.15 19.30 32.73
N ASN A 440 11.80 18.09 33.16
CA ASN A 440 12.67 17.26 33.99
C ASN A 440 13.79 16.61 33.14
N GLN A 441 15.04 16.65 33.61
CA GLN A 441 16.15 15.99 32.92
C GLN A 441 16.19 14.48 33.18
N CYS A 442 16.67 13.72 32.19
CA CYS A 442 17.04 12.31 32.36
C CYS A 442 18.54 12.17 32.67
N PRO A 443 19.01 11.11 33.36
CA PRO A 443 18.26 10.10 34.10
C PRO A 443 18.09 10.40 35.60
N TYR A 444 18.65 11.49 36.14
CA TYR A 444 18.93 11.53 37.59
C TYR A 444 18.52 12.80 38.36
N ASP A 445 17.93 13.82 37.73
CA ASP A 445 17.44 14.96 38.50
C ASP A 445 16.02 15.38 38.08
N LYS A 446 15.04 14.81 38.80
CA LYS A 446 13.62 15.18 38.70
C LYS A 446 13.35 16.64 39.12
N ASN A 447 14.34 17.33 39.68
CA ASN A 447 14.25 18.72 40.13
C ASN A 447 15.03 19.69 39.22
N ALA A 448 15.90 19.20 38.33
CA ALA A 448 16.59 20.03 37.35
C ALA A 448 15.62 20.47 36.25
N GLN A 449 15.02 21.65 36.43
CA GLN A 449 14.18 22.28 35.41
C GLN A 449 15.06 22.93 34.35
N LEU A 450 15.13 22.32 33.17
CA LEU A 450 15.70 23.01 32.00
C LEU A 450 14.70 24.05 31.52
N THR A 451 15.15 25.29 31.42
CA THR A 451 14.47 26.34 30.65
C THR A 451 15.23 26.50 29.34
N MET A 452 14.59 26.16 28.23
CA MET A 452 15.21 26.28 26.92
C MET A 452 15.01 27.69 26.36
N ASN A 453 16.10 28.42 26.19
CA ASN A 453 16.11 29.76 25.61
C ASN A 453 16.81 29.82 24.24
N SER A 454 17.37 28.70 23.76
CA SER A 454 18.10 28.62 22.49
C SER A 454 17.90 27.28 21.80
N ILE A 455 18.16 27.26 20.49
CA ILE A 455 18.14 26.05 19.66
C ILE A 455 19.24 25.09 20.15
N PRO A 456 18.92 23.83 20.50
CA PRO A 456 19.91 22.86 20.95
C PRO A 456 20.71 22.30 19.76
N TYR A 457 22.01 22.11 19.98
CA TYR A 457 22.88 21.32 19.11
C TYR A 457 23.79 20.44 19.99
N THR A 458 23.48 19.15 20.08
CA THR A 458 24.29 18.19 20.82
C THR A 458 25.45 17.64 19.98
N TRP A 459 26.39 18.51 19.56
CA TRP A 459 27.55 18.10 18.77
C TRP A 459 28.44 17.09 19.50
N ASP A 460 28.99 16.14 18.74
CA ASP A 460 30.06 15.27 19.21
C ASP A 460 31.39 16.03 19.37
N THR A 461 32.36 15.43 20.05
CA THR A 461 33.74 15.88 20.10
C THR A 461 34.28 16.08 18.68
N ASN A 462 34.87 17.24 18.41
CA ASN A 462 35.39 17.65 17.10
C ASN A 462 34.32 17.83 16.01
N GLN A 463 33.07 18.10 16.38
CA GLN A 463 31.97 18.41 15.45
C GLN A 463 31.47 19.85 15.65
N PRO A 464 30.90 20.50 14.61
CA PRO A 464 30.74 19.99 13.25
C PRO A 464 32.06 19.96 12.47
N ASP A 465 32.33 18.85 11.76
CA ASP A 465 33.38 18.84 10.75
C ASP A 465 32.89 19.63 9.53
N MET A 466 33.55 20.75 9.26
CA MET A 466 33.21 21.71 8.20
C MET A 466 33.87 21.38 6.86
N SER A 467 34.49 20.20 6.72
CA SER A 467 35.09 19.74 5.47
C SER A 467 34.07 19.76 4.31
N PRO A 468 34.51 20.07 3.07
CA PRO A 468 33.61 20.20 1.93
C PRO A 468 32.75 18.94 1.70
N GLY A 469 31.43 19.15 1.55
CA GLY A 469 30.45 18.08 1.31
C GLY A 469 29.85 17.44 2.56
N ASN A 470 30.36 17.74 3.77
CA ASN A 470 29.78 17.27 5.03
C ASN A 470 28.58 18.13 5.46
N ASP A 471 27.54 18.16 4.63
CA ASP A 471 26.41 19.08 4.77
C ASP A 471 25.19 18.44 5.49
N CYS A 472 25.23 17.14 5.76
CA CYS A 472 24.17 16.40 6.43
C CYS A 472 24.64 15.87 7.79
N THR A 473 23.71 15.47 8.66
CA THR A 473 24.07 15.01 10.01
C THR A 473 23.33 13.76 10.44
N TYR A 474 24.03 12.95 11.24
CA TYR A 474 23.46 11.82 11.97
C TYR A 474 23.77 11.95 13.45
N ILE A 475 22.95 11.31 14.29
CA ILE A 475 23.29 11.06 15.69
C ILE A 475 23.97 9.71 15.83
N THR A 476 24.94 9.61 16.72
CA THR A 476 25.49 8.33 17.20
C THR A 476 25.01 8.09 18.62
N ILE A 477 24.32 6.98 18.85
CA ILE A 477 23.94 6.55 20.21
C ILE A 477 25.16 5.93 20.89
N LYS A 478 25.68 6.57 21.95
CA LYS A 478 26.98 6.20 22.56
C LYS A 478 26.84 5.34 23.80
N SER A 479 25.91 5.71 24.68
CA SER A 479 25.73 5.07 25.98
C SER A 479 24.32 5.32 26.47
N LEU A 480 23.70 4.29 27.04
CA LEU A 480 22.35 4.36 27.60
C LEU A 480 22.33 4.90 29.04
N ASP A 481 23.52 5.00 29.67
CA ASP A 481 23.69 5.33 31.09
C ASP A 481 24.24 6.75 31.32
N THR A 482 24.63 7.46 30.26
CA THR A 482 25.13 8.84 30.35
C THR A 482 24.17 9.81 29.68
N PHE A 483 24.09 11.04 30.21
CA PHE A 483 23.34 12.12 29.59
C PHE A 483 24.28 13.02 28.75
N PRO A 484 23.94 13.37 27.50
CA PRO A 484 22.71 13.02 26.79
C PRO A 484 22.76 11.63 26.14
N GLY A 485 23.89 10.92 26.17
CA GLY A 485 23.99 9.52 25.69
C GLY A 485 24.08 9.39 24.17
N TYR A 486 24.10 10.50 23.44
CA TYR A 486 24.34 10.57 22.00
C TYR A 486 25.21 11.79 21.64
N GLY A 487 25.71 11.82 20.40
CA GLY A 487 26.36 13.00 19.81
C GLY A 487 26.01 13.13 18.33
N ILE A 488 25.89 14.36 17.86
CA ILE A 488 25.63 14.70 16.45
C ILE A 488 26.97 14.81 15.72
N SER A 489 27.06 14.19 14.54
CA SER A 489 28.21 14.30 13.63
C SER A 489 27.77 14.69 12.24
N THR A 490 28.62 15.42 11.53
CA THR A 490 28.42 15.73 10.12
C THR A 490 28.85 14.58 9.22
N SER A 491 28.28 14.54 8.02
CA SER A 491 28.56 13.53 7.02
C SER A 491 28.16 14.04 5.64
N ARG A 492 28.67 13.36 4.62
CA ARG A 492 28.17 13.54 3.27
C ARG A 492 26.73 13.06 3.15
N CYS A 493 25.93 13.76 2.37
CA CYS A 493 24.52 13.45 2.19
C CYS A 493 24.27 12.23 1.29
N ASP A 494 25.23 11.89 0.42
CA ASP A 494 25.13 10.89 -0.63
C ASP A 494 25.66 9.50 -0.24
N VAL A 495 26.15 9.35 0.99
CA VAL A 495 26.67 8.07 1.51
C VAL A 495 25.65 7.41 2.42
N ALA A 496 25.53 6.09 2.34
CA ALA A 496 24.71 5.30 3.23
C ALA A 496 25.53 4.92 4.49
N THR A 497 25.76 5.90 5.36
CA THR A 497 26.59 5.75 6.58
C THR A 497 25.80 5.56 7.87
N ALA A 498 24.48 5.77 7.84
CA ALA A 498 23.61 5.58 8.99
C ALA A 498 22.91 4.22 8.93
N ASP A 499 22.64 3.64 10.10
CA ASP A 499 21.92 2.37 10.21
C ASP A 499 20.40 2.55 10.07
N GLY A 500 19.92 3.78 10.17
CA GLY A 500 18.51 4.14 10.07
C GLY A 500 18.29 5.64 10.07
N PHE A 501 17.04 6.04 10.24
CA PHE A 501 16.64 7.43 10.28
C PHE A 501 15.43 7.66 11.20
N ALA A 502 15.28 8.89 11.64
CA ALA A 502 14.19 9.33 12.49
C ALA A 502 13.34 10.37 11.76
N CYS A 503 12.02 10.20 11.79
CA CYS A 503 11.05 11.16 11.24
C CYS A 503 10.17 11.77 12.33
N GLN A 504 9.69 12.98 12.06
CA GLN A 504 8.72 13.70 12.86
C GLN A 504 7.55 14.17 12.00
N THR A 505 6.34 13.94 12.47
CA THR A 505 5.11 14.33 11.80
C THR A 505 4.21 15.12 12.75
N LYS A 506 3.29 15.91 12.20
CA LYS A 506 2.24 16.56 13.00
C LYS A 506 1.19 15.54 13.47
N PRO A 507 0.46 15.83 14.56
CA PRO A 507 -0.69 15.04 14.96
C PRO A 507 -1.82 15.04 13.92
N GLN A 508 -2.65 14.01 13.95
CA GLN A 508 -3.85 13.80 13.14
C GLN A 508 -4.69 15.08 12.96
N LYS A 509 -5.01 15.77 14.05
CA LYS A 509 -5.84 16.98 14.04
C LYS A 509 -5.21 18.11 13.22
N GLU A 510 -3.90 18.27 13.28
CA GLU A 510 -3.17 19.31 12.55
C GLU A 510 -2.94 18.94 11.08
N LYS A 511 -3.01 17.65 10.74
CA LYS A 511 -2.94 17.14 9.37
C LYS A 511 -4.28 17.23 8.62
N GLY A 512 -5.35 17.71 9.26
CA GLY A 512 -6.70 17.73 8.68
C GLY A 512 -7.33 16.34 8.50
N ILE A 513 -6.79 15.32 9.20
CA ILE A 513 -7.33 13.97 9.15
C ILE A 513 -8.64 13.92 9.97
N PRO A 514 -9.73 13.31 9.45
CA PRO A 514 -11.01 13.23 10.14
C PRO A 514 -10.92 12.54 11.50
N LYS A 515 -11.88 12.84 12.38
CA LYS A 515 -12.04 12.15 13.66
C LYS A 515 -12.47 10.71 13.45
N PHE A 516 -12.09 9.82 14.37
CA PHE A 516 -12.48 8.40 14.30
C PHE A 516 -14.00 8.24 14.21
N SER A 517 -14.75 8.99 15.02
CA SER A 517 -16.21 8.95 15.03
C SER A 517 -16.85 9.34 13.68
N ASP A 518 -16.21 10.18 12.89
CA ASP A 518 -16.72 10.56 11.56
C ASP A 518 -16.48 9.47 10.53
N ILE A 519 -15.36 8.74 10.64
CA ILE A 519 -15.09 7.57 9.81
C ILE A 519 -16.08 6.44 10.13
N VAL A 520 -16.27 6.12 11.41
CA VAL A 520 -17.14 4.99 11.82
C VAL A 520 -18.59 5.18 11.40
N LYS A 521 -19.11 6.42 11.38
CA LYS A 521 -20.48 6.72 10.90
C LYS A 521 -20.73 6.20 9.49
N GLU A 522 -19.73 6.20 8.61
CA GLU A 522 -19.86 5.67 7.25
C GLU A 522 -20.10 4.15 7.24
N TYR A 523 -19.63 3.43 8.26
CA TYR A 523 -19.66 1.97 8.36
C TYR A 523 -20.77 1.42 9.27
N GLN A 524 -21.58 2.30 9.88
CA GLN A 524 -22.72 1.94 10.74
C GLN A 524 -24.09 2.02 10.01
N GLY A 525 -24.08 2.27 8.69
CA GLY A 525 -25.26 2.47 7.86
C GLY A 525 -25.90 1.20 7.33
#